data_AF-A0A645GMX9-F1
#
_entry.id   AF-A0A645GMX9-F1
#
_cell.length_a   1.000
_cell.length_b   1.000
_cell.length_c   1.000
_cell.angle_alpha   90.00
_cell.angle_beta   90.00
_cell.angle_gamma   90.00
#
_symmetry.space_group_name_H-M   'P 1'
#
loop_
_entity.id
_entity.type
_entity.pdbx_description
1 polymer ?
#
loop_
_entity_poly.entity_id
_entity_poly.type
_entity_poly.pdbx_seq_one_letter_code
_entity_poly.pdbx_strand_id
1 'polypeptide(L)' 'MDIRSFSLNFEVNAFIYEPETVQRLEADFYNDLKECTEITREWYNSRGKLFRFKEAISRLISPMI' A
#
# COMPACT_ATOMS: atom_id res chain seq x y z
N MET A 1 -4.34 -4.63 1.82
CA MET A 1 -3.82 -6.01 1.81
C MET A 1 -4.45 -6.75 0.63
N ASP A 2 -3.64 -7.40 -0.19
CA ASP A 2 -4.11 -8.19 -1.34
C ASP A 2 -4.59 -9.57 -0.84
N ILE A 3 -5.78 -10.00 -1.26
CA ILE A 3 -6.36 -11.30 -0.87
C ILE A 3 -5.48 -12.47 -1.32
N ARG A 4 -4.66 -12.31 -2.36
CA ARG A 4 -3.72 -13.33 -2.83
C ARG A 4 -2.52 -13.46 -1.91
N SER A 5 -1.96 -12.34 -1.46
CA SER A 5 -0.93 -12.30 -0.41
C SER A 5 -1.39 -13.04 0.84
N PHE A 6 -2.65 -12.85 1.23
CA PHE A 6 -3.23 -13.50 2.39
C PHE A 6 -3.59 -14.99 2.18
N SER A 7 -3.97 -15.40 0.96
CA SER A 7 -4.50 -16.76 0.69
C SER A 7 -3.53 -17.72 0.01
N LEU A 8 -2.52 -17.21 -0.70
CA LEU A 8 -1.57 -18.00 -1.50
C LEU A 8 -0.12 -17.83 -1.06
N ASN A 9 0.26 -16.67 -0.50
CA ASN A 9 1.60 -16.47 0.03
C ASN A 9 1.66 -16.87 1.50
N PHE A 10 2.72 -17.57 1.91
CA PHE A 10 3.01 -17.84 3.32
C PHE A 10 3.55 -16.55 3.96
N GLU A 11 2.66 -15.62 4.27
CA GLU A 11 3.00 -14.41 5.01
C GLU A 11 2.99 -14.68 6.51
N VAL A 12 4.12 -14.43 7.17
CA VAL A 12 4.23 -14.45 8.63
C VAL A 12 3.98 -13.04 9.14
N ASN A 13 3.04 -12.89 10.07
CA ASN A 13 2.82 -11.63 10.77
C ASN A 13 3.58 -11.65 12.10
N ALA A 14 4.26 -10.55 12.41
CA ALA A 14 4.93 -10.34 13.69
C ALA A 14 4.32 -9.11 14.39
N PHE A 15 4.12 -9.23 15.70
CA PHE A 15 3.64 -8.13 16.53
C PHE A 15 4.78 -7.66 17.42
N ILE A 16 5.05 -6.35 17.40
CA ILE A 16 6.10 -5.73 18.21
C ILE A 16 5.41 -4.91 19.30
N TYR A 17 5.79 -5.18 20.55
CA TYR A 17 5.22 -4.53 21.74
C TYR A 17 6.23 -3.69 22.52
N GLU A 18 7.51 -3.74 22.15
CA GLU A 18 8.55 -2.96 22.83
C GLU A 18 8.31 -1.45 22.62
N PRO A 19 8.15 -0.65 23.70
CA PRO A 19 7.77 0.76 23.58
C PRO A 19 8.72 1.60 22.73
N GLU A 20 10.04 1.39 22.87
CA GLU A 20 11.04 2.16 22.12
C GLU A 20 10.94 1.91 20.62
N THR A 21 10.85 0.63 20.22
CA THR A 21 10.67 0.28 18.81
C THR A 21 9.34 0.81 18.25
N VAL A 22 8.24 0.72 19.01
CA VAL A 22 6.94 1.24 18.57
C VAL A 22 6.98 2.76 18.36
N GLN A 23 7.58 3.51 19.28
CA GLN A 23 7.71 4.97 19.16
C GLN A 23 8.54 5.38 17.94
N ARG A 24 9.63 4.65 17.65
CA ARG A 24 10.42 4.89 16.44
C ARG A 24 9.59 4.67 15.18
N LEU A 25 8.89 3.54 15.08
CA LEU A 25 8.05 3.23 13.93
C LEU A 25 6.91 4.24 13.73
N GLU A 26 6.33 4.72 14.83
CA GLU A 26 5.32 5.78 14.78
C GLU A 26 5.91 7.09 14.26
N ALA A 27 7.08 7.49 14.73
CA ALA A 27 7.77 8.69 14.24
C ALA A 27 8.12 8.58 12.74
N ASP A 28 8.60 7.42 12.31
CA ASP A 28 8.88 7.13 10.89
C ASP A 28 7.60 7.24 10.06
N PHE A 29 6.50 6.65 10.52
CA PHE A 29 5.19 6.76 9.86
C PHE A 29 4.74 8.22 9.70
N TYR A 30 4.86 9.05 10.75
CA TYR A 30 4.51 10.48 10.65
C TYR A 30 5.46 11.28 9.75
N ASN A 31 6.71 10.86 9.60
CA ASN A 31 7.61 11.48 8.64
C ASN A 31 7.23 11.10 7.21
N ASP A 32 6.88 9.84 6.94
CA ASP A 32 6.41 9.39 5.63
C ASP A 32 5.12 10.13 5.22
N LEU A 33 4.25 10.43 6.18
CA LEU A 33 3.04 11.23 5.92
C LEU A 33 3.33 12.63 5.35
N LYS A 34 4.49 13.22 5.64
CA LYS A 34 4.87 14.54 5.12
C LYS A 34 5.19 14.53 3.63
N GLU A 35 5.65 13.39 3.12
CA GLU A 35 6.08 13.20 1.72
C GLU A 35 5.06 12.36 0.90
N CYS A 36 3.93 11.99 1.50
CA CYS A 36 2.91 11.20 0.83
C CYS A 36 1.88 12.07 0.09
N THR A 37 1.18 11.48 -0.87
CA THR A 37 0.03 12.12 -1.53
C THR A 37 -1.25 11.48 -1.03
N GLU A 38 -2.16 12.30 -0.53
CA GLU A 38 -3.50 11.83 -0.15
C GLU A 38 -4.29 11.40 -1.39
N ILE A 39 -4.85 10.20 -1.33
CA ILE A 39 -5.66 9.63 -2.41
C ILE A 39 -7.14 9.81 -2.08
N THR A 40 -7.74 10.87 -2.64
CA THR A 40 -9.18 11.13 -2.51
C THR A 40 -9.97 10.51 -3.66
N ARG A 41 -11.29 10.38 -3.49
CA ARG A 41 -12.17 9.84 -4.55
C ARG A 41 -12.19 10.75 -5.77
N GLU A 42 -12.18 12.06 -5.53
CA GLU A 42 -12.14 13.11 -6.54
C GLU A 42 -10.85 13.03 -7.34
N TRP A 43 -9.70 12.93 -6.66
CA TRP A 43 -8.41 12.74 -7.30
C TRP A 43 -8.37 11.45 -8.11
N TYR A 44 -8.87 10.34 -7.56
CA TYR A 44 -8.92 9.04 -8.24
C TYR A 44 -9.74 9.12 -9.54
N ASN A 45 -10.86 9.84 -9.51
CA ASN A 45 -11.73 10.05 -10.66
C ASN A 45 -11.13 11.01 -11.71
N SER A 46 -10.34 12.00 -11.30
CA SER A 46 -9.70 12.95 -12.22
C SER A 46 -8.49 12.36 -12.97
N ARG A 47 -8.08 11.13 -12.67
CA ARG A 47 -6.92 10.48 -13.32
C ARG A 47 -7.16 10.21 -14.80
N GLY A 48 -6.15 10.54 -15.62
CA GLY A 48 -6.17 10.41 -17.07
C GLY A 48 -6.26 8.96 -17.57
N LYS A 49 -6.70 8.79 -18.82
CA LYS A 49 -6.93 7.49 -19.47
C LYS A 49 -5.67 6.61 -19.51
N LEU A 50 -4.49 7.20 -19.69
CA LEU A 50 -3.21 6.47 -19.71
C LEU A 50 -2.89 5.84 -18.34
N PHE A 51 -3.17 6.54 -17.25
CA PHE A 51 -2.96 6.01 -15.90
C PHE A 51 -3.86 4.80 -15.66
N ARG A 52 -5.16 4.92 -16.02
CA ARG A 52 -6.12 3.83 -15.91
C ARG A 52 -5.76 2.61 -16.76
N PHE A 53 -5.21 2.84 -17.96
CA PHE A 53 -4.74 1.77 -18.83
C PHE A 53 -3.56 1.00 -18.22
N LYS A 54 -2.56 1.73 -17.69
CA LYS A 54 -1.42 1.09 -16.99
C LYS A 54 -1.89 0.32 -15.76
N GLU A 55 -2.79 0.89 -14.96
CA GLU A 55 -3.39 0.21 -13.80
C GLU A 55 -4.12 -1.07 -14.22
N ALA A 56 -4.87 -1.06 -15.32
CA ALA A 56 -5.57 -2.23 -15.85
C ALA A 56 -4.59 -3.33 -16.29
N ILE A 57 -3.49 -3.00 -16.96
CA ILE A 57 -2.44 -3.96 -17.32
C ILE A 57 -1.77 -4.52 -16.05
N SER A 58 -1.41 -3.67 -15.10
CA SER A 58 -0.82 -4.10 -13.83
C SER A 58 -1.77 -5.04 -13.08
N ARG A 59 -3.08 -4.77 -13.07
CA ARG A 59 -4.09 -5.66 -12.46
C ARG A 59 -4.22 -7.00 -13.18
N LEU A 60 -4.00 -7.04 -14.49
CA LEU A 60 -4.03 -8.29 -15.27
C LEU A 60 -2.80 -9.17 -14.97
N ILE A 61 -1.64 -8.57 -14.79
CA ILE A 61 -0.37 -9.27 -14.55
C ILE A 61 -0.20 -9.61 -13.06
N SER A 62 -0.72 -8.77 -12.17
CA SER A 62 -0.69 -8.94 -10.71
C SER A 62 -1.00 -10.37 -10.26
N PRO A 63 -2.10 -11.05 -10.68
CA PRO A 63 -2.41 -12.43 -10.30
C PRO A 63 -1.41 -13.51 -10.74
N MET A 64 -0.57 -13.25 -11.75
CA MET A 64 0.46 -14.18 -12.24
C MET A 64 1.82 -14.01 -11.56
N ILE A 65 1.99 -12.95 -10.77
CA ILE A 65 3.17 -12.66 -9.96
C ILE A 65 2.80 -12.80 -8.47
#